data_AF-A0AAW5P326-F1
#
_entry.id   AF-A0AAW5P326-F1
#
_cell.length_a   1.000
_cell.length_b   1.000
_cell.length_c   1.000
_cell.angle_alpha   90.00
_cell.angle_beta   90.00
_cell.angle_gamma   90.00
#
_symmetry.space_group_name_H-M   'P 1'
#
loop_
_entity.id
_entity.type
_entity.pdbx_description
1 polymer ?
#
loop_
_entity_poly.entity_id
_entity_poly.type
_entity_poly.pdbx_seq_one_letter_code
_entity_poly.pdbx_strand_id
1 'polypeptide(L)'
;MSRRRRYELTDEQFERIEEALPEVDGRGRPYENHRKVVNGIFWVLRSGAPWRDLPERYGSWKTVYDRFRRWAEDGTLQSIVEKLQGELDAEGYIDWEQFNVDSTTIRASRSAAGGPTDDKKGTEPAEKTAE
;
A
#
# COMPACT_ATOMS: atom_id res chain seq x y z
N MET A 1 4.52 -25.64 -18.77
CA MET A 1 4.31 -24.19 -18.58
C MET A 1 3.16 -24.01 -17.60
N SER A 2 3.42 -23.44 -16.41
CA SER A 2 2.38 -23.18 -15.41
C SER A 2 1.44 -22.08 -15.91
N ARG A 3 0.13 -22.27 -15.81
CA ARG A 3 -0.87 -21.26 -16.21
C ARG A 3 -0.79 -20.09 -15.24
N ARG A 4 -0.42 -18.91 -15.75
CA ARG A 4 -0.37 -17.64 -15.01
C ARG A 4 -1.69 -17.39 -14.28
N ARG A 5 -1.63 -17.05 -12.98
CA ARG A 5 -2.82 -16.75 -12.17
C ARG A 5 -3.23 -15.29 -12.28
N ARG A 6 -4.48 -14.99 -11.91
CA ARG A 6 -5.17 -13.68 -12.09
C ARG A 6 -4.38 -12.43 -11.64
N TYR A 7 -3.49 -12.57 -10.65
CA TYR A 7 -2.77 -11.44 -10.04
C TYR A 7 -1.24 -11.56 -10.14
N GLU A 8 -0.75 -12.46 -10.99
CA GLU A 8 0.70 -12.63 -11.18
C GLU A 8 1.19 -11.80 -12.36
N LEU A 9 2.40 -11.26 -12.22
CA LEU A 9 3.09 -10.57 -13.30
C LEU A 9 3.53 -11.56 -14.38
N THR A 10 3.47 -11.14 -15.65
CA THR A 10 4.18 -11.84 -16.73
C THR A 10 5.69 -11.78 -16.51
N ASP A 11 6.44 -12.58 -17.29
CA ASP A 11 7.90 -12.52 -17.30
C ASP A 11 8.35 -11.10 -17.67
N GLU A 12 7.86 -10.58 -18.80
CA GLU A 12 8.13 -9.21 -19.28
C GLU A 12 7.80 -8.12 -18.25
N GLN A 13 6.67 -8.23 -17.55
CA GLN A 13 6.29 -7.26 -16.51
C GLN A 13 7.23 -7.32 -15.30
N PHE A 14 7.70 -8.51 -14.95
CA PHE A 14 8.63 -8.68 -13.85
C PHE A 14 10.02 -8.15 -14.22
N GLU A 15 10.50 -8.44 -15.43
CA GLU A 15 11.78 -7.94 -15.94
C GLU A 15 11.87 -6.41 -15.90
N ARG A 16 10.77 -5.70 -16.22
CA ARG A 16 10.73 -4.23 -16.13
C ARG A 16 11.00 -3.70 -14.73
N ILE A 17 10.58 -4.40 -13.69
CA ILE A 17 10.74 -3.93 -12.29
C ILE A 17 11.93 -4.55 -11.58
N GLU A 18 12.53 -5.60 -12.13
CA GLU A 18 13.55 -6.42 -11.45
C GLU A 18 14.78 -5.60 -11.05
N GLU A 19 15.23 -4.69 -11.92
CA GLU A 19 16.39 -3.82 -11.69
C GLU A 19 16.19 -2.83 -10.53
N ALA A 20 14.94 -2.49 -10.21
CA ALA A 20 14.62 -1.59 -9.11
C ALA A 20 14.51 -2.32 -7.76
N LEU A 21 14.57 -3.66 -7.77
CA LEU A 21 14.54 -4.45 -6.54
C LEU A 21 15.95 -4.51 -5.92
N PRO A 22 16.06 -4.47 -4.58
CA PRO A 22 17.35 -4.44 -3.92
C PRO A 22 18.15 -5.72 -4.21
N GLU A 23 19.43 -5.58 -4.48
CA GLU A 23 20.31 -6.73 -4.69
C GLU A 23 20.33 -7.65 -3.47
N VAL A 24 20.43 -8.95 -3.73
CA VAL A 24 20.69 -9.93 -2.67
C VAL A 24 22.18 -9.85 -2.36
N ASP A 25 22.57 -8.95 -1.46
CA ASP A 25 23.97 -8.64 -1.11
C ASP A 25 24.75 -9.81 -0.43
N GLY A 26 24.15 -10.99 -0.36
CA GLY A 26 24.74 -12.22 0.17
C GLY A 26 24.99 -12.18 1.69
N ARG A 27 24.62 -11.10 2.39
CA ARG A 27 24.83 -10.96 3.83
C ARG A 27 23.57 -11.40 4.58
N GLY A 28 23.71 -12.47 5.36
CA GLY A 28 22.59 -13.05 6.13
C GLY A 28 21.81 -14.11 5.36
N ARG A 29 20.56 -14.36 5.76
CA ARG A 29 19.72 -15.38 5.11
C ARG A 29 19.35 -14.90 3.71
N PRO A 30 19.59 -15.72 2.65
CA PRO A 30 19.22 -15.37 1.29
C PRO A 30 17.76 -14.94 1.20
N TYR A 31 17.49 -13.91 0.40
CA TYR A 31 16.12 -13.48 0.16
C TYR A 31 15.32 -14.60 -0.49
N GLU A 32 14.06 -14.74 -0.07
CA GLU A 32 13.11 -15.57 -0.79
C GLU A 32 12.92 -14.96 -2.19
N ASN A 33 12.69 -15.82 -3.19
CA ASN A 33 12.61 -15.41 -4.60
C ASN A 33 11.74 -14.14 -4.77
N HIS A 34 12.34 -13.06 -5.28
CA HIS A 34 11.66 -11.75 -5.38
C HIS A 34 10.36 -11.81 -6.15
N ARG A 35 10.33 -12.56 -7.25
CA ARG A 35 9.10 -12.74 -8.04
C ARG A 35 7.98 -13.37 -7.24
N LYS A 36 8.30 -14.35 -6.40
CA LYS A 36 7.33 -15.00 -5.49
C LYS A 36 6.76 -13.98 -4.49
N VAL A 37 7.62 -13.14 -3.90
CA VAL A 37 7.23 -12.12 -2.94
C VAL A 37 6.39 -11.01 -3.60
N VAL A 38 6.85 -10.47 -4.73
CA VAL A 38 6.12 -9.45 -5.50
C VAL A 38 4.74 -9.96 -5.90
N ASN A 39 4.65 -11.18 -6.45
CA ASN A 39 3.34 -11.76 -6.78
C ASN A 39 2.45 -11.95 -5.55
N GLY A 40 3.03 -12.26 -4.38
CA GLY A 40 2.30 -12.32 -3.11
C GLY A 40 1.74 -10.95 -2.69
N ILE A 41 2.55 -9.90 -2.78
CA ILE A 41 2.13 -8.51 -2.53
C ILE A 41 1.01 -8.13 -3.48
N PHE A 42 1.17 -8.35 -4.79
CA PHE A 42 0.15 -8.05 -5.79
C PHE A 42 -1.15 -8.81 -5.55
N TRP A 43 -1.08 -10.07 -5.13
CA TRP A 43 -2.26 -10.85 -4.79
C TRP A 43 -3.05 -10.19 -3.65
N VAL A 44 -2.39 -9.75 -2.59
CA VAL A 44 -3.04 -9.05 -1.46
C VAL A 44 -3.61 -7.71 -1.89
N LEU A 45 -2.80 -6.86 -2.56
CA LEU A 45 -3.22 -5.52 -2.96
C LEU A 45 -4.38 -5.53 -3.97
N ARG A 46 -4.43 -6.51 -4.87
CA ARG A 46 -5.50 -6.63 -5.89
C ARG A 46 -6.75 -7.32 -5.37
N SER A 47 -6.63 -8.22 -4.40
CA SER A 47 -7.78 -8.94 -3.83
C SER A 47 -8.41 -8.25 -2.63
N GLY A 48 -7.64 -7.42 -1.91
CA GLY A 48 -8.05 -6.84 -0.64
C GLY A 48 -8.13 -7.84 0.53
N ALA A 49 -7.67 -9.08 0.32
CA ALA A 49 -7.70 -10.10 1.35
C ALA A 49 -6.73 -9.76 2.51
N PRO A 50 -7.01 -10.19 3.75
CA PRO A 50 -6.08 -10.07 4.85
C PRO A 50 -4.73 -10.74 4.54
N TRP A 51 -3.62 -10.15 5.00
CA TRP A 51 -2.28 -10.72 4.81
C TRP A 51 -2.17 -12.18 5.28
N ARG A 52 -2.87 -12.54 6.36
CA ARG A 52 -2.90 -13.90 6.91
C ARG A 52 -3.51 -14.93 5.96
N ASP A 53 -4.32 -14.49 5.01
CA ASP A 53 -4.97 -15.34 4.02
C ASP A 53 -4.13 -15.47 2.74
N LEU A 54 -2.90 -14.93 2.74
CA LEU A 54 -1.97 -15.06 1.63
C LEU A 54 -1.75 -16.56 1.32
N PRO A 55 -1.99 -16.99 0.07
CA PRO A 55 -1.79 -18.38 -0.28
C PRO A 55 -0.33 -18.84 -0.13
N GLU A 56 -0.12 -20.01 0.46
CA GLU A 56 1.19 -20.59 0.79
C GLU A 56 2.16 -20.67 -0.41
N ARG A 57 1.63 -20.72 -1.64
CA ARG A 57 2.43 -20.69 -2.88
C ARG A 57 3.31 -19.43 -2.99
N TYR A 58 2.96 -18.34 -2.30
CA TYR A 58 3.75 -17.10 -2.27
C TYR A 58 4.72 -17.04 -1.07
N GLY A 59 4.75 -18.08 -0.25
CA GLY A 59 5.61 -18.16 0.93
C GLY A 59 4.87 -17.78 2.20
N SER A 60 5.64 -17.54 3.27
CA SER A 60 5.10 -17.12 4.56
C SER A 60 4.51 -15.72 4.46
N TRP A 61 3.27 -15.53 4.90
CA TRP A 61 2.63 -14.21 4.92
C TRP A 61 3.45 -13.17 5.69
N LYS A 62 4.13 -13.57 6.78
CA LYS A 62 5.00 -12.68 7.56
C LYS A 62 6.15 -12.17 6.72
N THR A 63 6.80 -13.05 5.98
CA THR A 63 7.94 -12.70 5.12
C THR A 63 7.53 -11.75 4.01
N VAL A 64 6.38 -12.00 3.38
CA VAL A 64 5.86 -11.14 2.31
C VAL A 64 5.46 -9.77 2.88
N TYR A 65 4.78 -9.74 4.02
CA TYR A 65 4.41 -8.49 4.70
C TYR A 65 5.62 -7.69 5.16
N ASP A 66 6.59 -8.32 5.82
CA ASP A 66 7.82 -7.66 6.28
C ASP A 66 8.60 -7.07 5.11
N ARG A 67 8.61 -7.77 3.96
CA ARG A 67 9.21 -7.26 2.73
C ARG A 67 8.47 -6.06 2.18
N PHE A 68 7.14 -6.16 2.08
CA PHE A 68 6.30 -5.04 1.66
C PHE A 68 6.53 -3.80 2.52
N ARG A 69 6.50 -3.96 3.85
CA ARG A 69 6.73 -2.88 4.81
C ARG A 69 8.12 -2.26 4.62
N ARG A 70 9.16 -3.10 4.56
CA ARG A 70 10.54 -2.63 4.37
C ARG A 70 10.70 -1.86 3.05
N TRP A 71 10.18 -2.40 1.95
CA TRP A 71 10.25 -1.77 0.63
C TRP A 71 9.43 -0.48 0.51
N ALA A 72 8.37 -0.35 1.30
CA ALA A 72 7.63 0.91 1.44
C ALA A 72 8.44 1.94 2.23
N GLU A 73 9.10 1.51 3.32
CA GLU A 73 9.89 2.38 4.20
C GLU A 73 11.22 2.84 3.59
N ASP A 74 11.92 1.95 2.86
CA ASP A 74 13.23 2.24 2.25
C ASP A 74 13.14 2.87 0.85
N GLY A 75 11.93 3.07 0.34
CA GLY A 75 11.68 3.71 -0.95
C GLY A 75 11.76 2.77 -2.16
N THR A 76 12.04 1.48 -2.00
CA THR A 76 12.06 0.51 -3.12
C THR A 76 10.78 0.56 -3.95
N LEU A 77 9.60 0.58 -3.31
CA LEU A 77 8.33 0.64 -4.04
C LEU A 77 8.16 1.97 -4.79
N GLN A 78 8.64 3.07 -4.22
CA GLN A 78 8.61 4.38 -4.85
C GLN A 78 9.50 4.39 -6.10
N SER A 79 10.73 3.86 -6.00
CA SER A 79 11.64 3.76 -7.16
C SER A 79 11.09 2.90 -8.29
N ILE A 80 10.36 1.81 -7.98
CA ILE A 80 9.65 1.02 -9.00
C ILE A 80 8.61 1.88 -9.72
N VAL A 81 7.80 2.64 -8.98
CA VAL A 81 6.76 3.51 -9.58
C VAL A 81 7.39 4.59 -10.43
N GLU A 82 8.43 5.27 -9.94
CA GLU A 82 9.14 6.32 -10.67
C GLU A 82 9.77 5.79 -11.96
N LYS A 83 10.39 4.60 -11.94
CA LYS A 83 10.91 3.96 -13.15
C LYS A 83 9.81 3.76 -14.19
N LEU A 84 8.69 3.14 -13.78
CA LEU A 84 7.57 2.86 -14.69
C LEU A 84 6.90 4.15 -15.19
N GLN A 85 6.83 5.19 -14.36
CA GLN A 85 6.35 6.50 -14.78
C GLN A 85 7.28 7.12 -15.81
N GLY A 86 8.60 7.05 -15.63
CA GLY A 86 9.57 7.54 -16.61
C GLY A 86 9.47 6.82 -17.96
N GLU A 87 9.25 5.50 -17.96
CA GLU A 87 8.99 4.73 -19.19
C GLU A 87 7.71 5.23 -19.91
N LEU A 88 6.62 5.38 -19.17
CA LEU A 88 5.34 5.83 -19.74
C LEU A 88 5.37 7.29 -20.19
N ASP A 89 6.10 8.15 -19.48
CA ASP A 89 6.32 9.55 -19.85
C ASP A 89 7.11 9.66 -21.15
N ALA A 90 8.19 8.89 -21.29
CA ALA A 90 8.98 8.84 -22.52
C ALA A 90 8.17 8.34 -23.73
N GLU A 91 7.18 7.48 -23.49
CA GLU A 91 6.24 7.00 -24.51
C GLU A 91 5.05 7.96 -24.74
N GLY A 92 4.96 9.06 -24.00
CA GLY A 92 3.91 10.08 -24.13
C GLY A 92 2.55 9.67 -23.55
N TYR A 93 2.51 8.69 -22.65
CA TYR A 93 1.28 8.22 -22.00
C TYR A 93 0.90 9.00 -20.74
N ILE A 94 1.80 9.82 -20.19
CA ILE A 94 1.54 10.63 -19.00
C ILE A 94 1.33 12.09 -19.41
N ASP A 95 0.17 12.62 -19.03
CA ASP A 95 -0.14 14.04 -19.09
C ASP A 95 0.00 14.65 -17.68
N TRP A 96 1.08 15.39 -17.46
CA TRP A 96 1.38 16.04 -16.17
C TRP A 96 0.52 17.27 -15.87
N GLU A 97 -0.24 17.77 -16.85
CA GLU A 97 -1.21 18.84 -16.64
C GLU A 97 -2.56 18.29 -16.14
N GLN A 98 -2.77 16.97 -16.25
CA GLN A 98 -3.99 16.30 -15.80
C GLN A 98 -3.89 15.83 -14.35
N PHE A 99 -4.79 16.34 -13.50
CA PHE A 99 -4.92 15.94 -12.10
C PHE A 99 -6.24 15.21 -11.86
N ASN A 100 -6.17 14.00 -11.29
CA ASN A 100 -7.32 13.24 -10.85
C ASN A 100 -7.42 13.35 -9.32
N VAL A 101 -8.55 13.84 -8.81
CA VAL A 101 -8.81 13.96 -7.37
C VAL A 101 -9.91 12.98 -6.99
N ASP A 102 -9.60 12.04 -6.12
CA ASP A 102 -10.58 11.19 -5.47
C ASP A 102 -10.80 11.62 -4.01
N SER A 103 -12.03 11.45 -3.53
CA SER A 103 -12.34 11.65 -2.11
C SER A 103 -13.33 10.59 -1.64
N THR A 104 -13.21 10.19 -0.39
CA THR A 104 -14.18 9.31 0.27
C THR A 104 -14.78 10.06 1.44
N THR A 105 -16.09 10.30 1.41
CA THR A 105 -16.82 10.89 2.54
C THR A 105 -17.55 9.79 3.31
N ILE A 106 -17.17 9.59 4.57
CA ILE A 106 -17.89 8.73 5.50
C ILE A 106 -18.53 9.58 6.60
N ARG A 107 -19.81 9.31 6.91
CA ARG A 107 -20.46 9.95 8.05
C ARG A 107 -19.78 9.48 9.33
N ALA A 108 -19.37 10.43 10.17
CA ALA A 108 -18.84 10.13 11.49
C ALA A 108 -19.87 9.34 12.32
N SER A 109 -19.42 8.35 13.10
CA SER A 109 -20.31 7.66 14.04
C SER A 109 -20.80 8.64 15.10
N ARG A 110 -21.96 8.35 15.72
CA ARG A 110 -22.49 9.14 16.86
C ARG A 110 -21.51 9.28 18.04
N SER A 111 -20.49 8.42 18.10
CA SER A 111 -19.50 8.37 19.18
C SER A 111 -18.14 8.97 18.78
N ALA A 112 -18.01 9.54 17.58
CA ALA A 112 -16.76 10.11 17.08
C ALA A 112 -16.41 11.49 17.67
N ALA A 113 -17.34 12.14 18.40
CA ALA A 113 -17.16 13.49 18.93
C ALA A 113 -16.17 13.59 20.11
N GLY A 114 -15.65 12.47 20.62
CA GLY A 114 -14.83 12.43 21.83
C GLY A 114 -15.65 12.75 23.09
N GLY A 115 -15.11 12.36 24.25
CA GLY A 115 -15.63 12.83 25.53
C GLY A 115 -15.09 14.24 25.85
N PRO A 116 -15.70 14.98 26.78
CA PRO A 116 -15.14 16.25 27.26
C PRO A 116 -13.72 16.03 27.77
N THR A 117 -12.76 16.84 27.32
CA THR A 117 -11.46 16.98 27.98
C THR A 117 -11.59 17.94 29.15
N ASP A 118 -10.75 17.78 30.18
CA ASP A 118 -10.79 18.58 31.42
C ASP A 118 -10.67 20.10 31.20
N ASP A 119 -10.27 20.53 29.99
CA ASP A 119 -10.16 21.92 29.56
C ASP A 119 -11.50 22.68 29.40
N LYS A 120 -12.66 21.99 29.46
CA LYS A 120 -13.99 22.64 29.31
C LYS A 120 -14.84 22.68 30.58
N LYS A 121 -14.21 22.79 31.75
CA LYS A 121 -14.91 23.01 33.02
C LYS A 121 -15.12 24.51 33.27
N GLY A 122 -15.98 25.15 32.48
CA GLY A 122 -16.28 26.57 32.71
C GLY A 122 -17.07 27.26 31.61
N THR A 123 -18.33 26.89 31.44
CA THR A 123 -19.32 27.86 30.93
C THR A 123 -20.62 27.58 31.66
N GLU A 124 -20.94 28.45 32.61
CA GLU A 124 -22.20 28.40 33.36
C GLU A 124 -23.40 28.62 32.43
N PRO A 125 -24.54 27.94 32.66
CA PRO A 125 -25.73 28.14 31.83
C PRO A 125 -26.39 29.48 32.16
N ALA A 126 -26.73 30.23 31.13
CA ALA A 126 -27.46 31.49 31.20
C ALA A 126 -28.84 31.32 31.88
N GLU A 127 -29.16 32.27 32.75
CA GLU A 127 -30.44 32.39 33.48
C GLU A 127 -31.64 32.28 32.55
N LYS A 128 -32.60 31.42 32.93
CA LYS A 128 -33.95 31.44 32.37
C LYS A 128 -34.76 32.51 33.09
N THR A 129 -35.13 33.57 32.38
CA THR A 129 -36.23 34.44 32.76
C THR A 129 -37.55 33.72 32.43
N ALA A 130 -38.37 33.47 33.45
CA ALA A 130 -39.74 33.02 33.32
C ALA A 130 -40.68 34.20 33.57
N GLU A 131 -41.68 34.35 32.70
CA GLU A 131 -42.88 35.17 32.91
C GLU A 131 -43.84 34.47 33.87
#